data_AF-A0A7G7GB06-F1
#
_entry.id   AF-A0A7G7GB06-F1
#
_cell.length_a   1.000
_cell.length_b   1.000
_cell.length_c   1.000
_cell.angle_alpha   90.00
_cell.angle_beta   90.00
_cell.angle_gamma   90.00
#
_symmetry.space_group_name_H-M   'P 1'
#
loop_
_entity.id
_entity.type
_entity.pdbx_description
1 polymer ?
#
loop_
_entity_poly.entity_id
_entity_poly.type
_entity_poly.pdbx_seq_one_letter_code
_entity_poly.pdbx_strand_id
1 'polypeptide(L)'
;MISKLGAHALVLAIDDWIEDNFALPAADVKARVSIEQVLSIGHLWKLKNRLLLAIYTCERRKKLEFAFAFSLEEILAIRVCICYEGSDGLLLQLLGQLQQRSLNFDQIIEF
;
A
#
# COMPACT_ATOMS: atom_id res chain seq x y z
N MET A 1 8.28 1.35 -12.37
CA MET A 1 9.09 2.29 -11.57
C MET A 1 8.17 2.92 -10.55
N ILE A 2 8.67 3.20 -9.36
CA ILE A 2 7.96 3.96 -8.32
C ILE A 2 8.87 5.11 -7.89
N SER A 3 8.28 6.28 -7.62
CA SER A 3 9.00 7.42 -7.08
C SER A 3 9.29 7.21 -5.59
N LYS A 4 10.41 7.74 -5.11
CA LYS A 4 10.77 7.64 -3.69
C LYS A 4 9.70 8.24 -2.78
N LEU A 5 9.15 9.40 -3.16
CA LEU A 5 8.10 10.07 -2.41
C LEU A 5 6.79 9.26 -2.40
N GLY A 6 6.38 8.69 -3.53
CA GLY A 6 5.18 7.84 -3.58
C GLY A 6 5.32 6.59 -2.71
N ALA A 7 6.52 5.99 -2.66
CA ALA A 7 6.80 4.86 -1.77
C ALA A 7 6.71 5.26 -0.29
N HIS A 8 7.22 6.43 0.09
CA HIS A 8 7.07 6.96 1.46
C HIS A 8 5.62 7.22 1.83
N ALA A 9 4.86 7.86 0.94
CA ALA A 9 3.44 8.15 1.18
C ALA A 9 2.65 6.86 1.38
N LEU A 10 2.94 5.81 0.59
CA LEU A 10 2.30 4.51 0.76
C LEU A 10 2.69 3.83 2.08
N VAL A 11 3.94 3.95 2.52
CA VAL A 11 4.37 3.43 3.84
C VAL A 11 3.61 4.11 4.97
N LEU A 12 3.50 5.45 4.94
CA LEU A 12 2.75 6.20 5.95
C LEU A 12 1.27 5.81 5.96
N ALA A 13 0.64 5.70 4.79
CA ALA A 13 -0.75 5.26 4.69
C ALA A 13 -0.98 3.84 5.23
N ILE A 14 0.00 2.93 5.08
CA ILE A 14 -0.06 1.59 5.69
C ILE A 14 0.01 1.70 7.22
N ASP A 15 0.89 2.55 7.74
CA ASP A 15 1.09 2.72 9.18
C ASP A 15 -0.12 3.34 9.85
N ASP A 16 -0.64 4.43 9.29
CA ASP A 16 -1.86 5.10 9.77
C ASP A 16 -3.03 4.11 9.82
N TRP A 17 -3.23 3.33 8.76
CA TRP A 17 -4.31 2.34 8.73
C TRP A 17 -4.14 1.24 9.79
N ILE A 18 -2.92 0.74 10.00
CA ILE A 18 -2.66 -0.29 11.01
C ILE A 18 -2.89 0.30 12.42
N GLU A 19 -2.40 1.50 12.69
CA GLU A 19 -2.57 2.16 13.99
C GLU A 19 -4.06 2.42 14.29
N ASP A 20 -4.80 2.97 13.32
CA ASP A 20 -6.23 3.29 13.48
C ASP A 20 -7.11 2.05 13.72
N ASN A 21 -6.73 0.90 13.17
CA ASN A 21 -7.57 -0.31 13.17
C ASN A 21 -7.11 -1.39 14.16
N PHE A 22 -5.85 -1.39 14.60
CA PHE A 22 -5.28 -2.46 15.44
C PHE A 22 -4.55 -1.98 16.70
N ALA A 23 -4.45 -0.66 16.97
CA ALA A 23 -3.99 -0.18 18.26
C ALA A 23 -5.08 -0.36 19.35
N LEU A 24 -4.73 -1.03 20.45
CA LEU A 24 -5.60 -1.31 21.62
C LEU A 24 -5.72 -0.09 22.57
N PRO A 25 -6.76 -0.03 23.43
CA PRO A 25 -8.15 0.22 23.15
C PRO A 25 -8.53 1.64 23.62
N ALA A 26 -8.77 2.59 22.72
CA ALA A 26 -9.53 3.77 23.10
C ALA A 26 -10.98 3.33 23.32
N ALA A 27 -11.60 3.79 24.41
CA ALA A 27 -12.90 3.37 24.93
C ALA A 27 -14.12 3.59 23.99
N ASP A 28 -13.89 3.89 22.71
CA ASP A 28 -14.90 4.10 21.69
C ASP A 28 -14.64 3.18 20.48
N VAL A 29 -14.95 1.89 20.66
CA VAL A 29 -14.96 0.89 19.58
C VAL A 29 -16.00 1.28 18.54
N LYS A 30 -15.56 1.81 17.38
CA LYS A 30 -16.42 1.92 16.19
C LYS A 30 -15.80 1.54 14.84
N ALA A 31 -14.54 1.14 14.75
CA ALA A 31 -14.03 0.56 13.51
C ALA A 31 -14.23 -0.97 13.54
N ARG A 32 -15.38 -1.46 13.06
CA ARG A 32 -15.53 -2.89 12.73
C ARG A 32 -14.66 -3.16 11.50
N VAL A 33 -13.46 -3.67 11.71
CA VAL A 33 -12.59 -4.15 10.64
C VAL A 33 -13.24 -5.37 9.98
N SER A 34 -13.31 -5.39 8.65
CA SER A 34 -13.89 -6.52 7.90
C SER A 34 -12.95 -7.73 7.91
N ILE A 35 -13.48 -8.93 7.61
CA ILE A 35 -12.65 -10.15 7.53
C ILE A 35 -11.58 -9.98 6.44
N GLU A 36 -11.93 -9.38 5.31
CA GLU A 36 -11.01 -9.12 4.20
C GLU A 36 -9.86 -8.20 4.63
N GLN A 37 -10.16 -7.18 5.44
CA GLN A 37 -9.18 -6.26 5.99
C GLN A 37 -8.25 -6.96 6.99
N VAL A 38 -8.78 -7.82 7.86
CA VAL A 38 -7.97 -8.63 8.79
C VAL A 38 -7.04 -9.57 8.03
N LEU A 39 -7.53 -10.23 6.97
CA LEU A 39 -6.69 -11.12 6.14
C LEU A 39 -5.61 -10.36 5.37
N SER A 40 -5.86 -9.09 5.05
CA SER A 40 -4.95 -8.23 4.30
C SER A 40 -3.79 -7.68 5.14
N ILE A 41 -3.90 -7.66 6.47
CA ILE A 41 -2.90 -7.04 7.36
C ILE A 41 -1.50 -7.63 7.18
N GLY A 42 -1.39 -8.96 7.03
CA GLY A 42 -0.12 -9.65 6.86
C GLY A 42 0.58 -9.26 5.55
N HIS A 43 -0.20 -8.97 4.50
CA HIS A 43 0.32 -8.51 3.22
C HIS A 43 0.76 -7.03 3.29
N LEU A 44 0.03 -6.17 4.01
CA LEU A 44 0.44 -4.79 4.25
C LEU A 44 1.76 -4.70 5.02
N TRP A 45 1.93 -5.49 6.08
CA TRP A 45 3.18 -5.52 6.86
C TRP A 45 4.38 -5.96 6.00
N LYS A 46 4.22 -7.01 5.19
CA LYS A 46 5.26 -7.47 4.26
C LYS A 46 5.61 -6.38 3.25
N LEU A 47 4.59 -5.74 2.66
CA LEU A 47 4.75 -4.67 1.69
C LEU A 47 5.50 -3.48 2.31
N LYS A 48 5.08 -3.01 3.49
CA LYS A 48 5.73 -1.92 4.23
C LYS A 48 7.22 -2.17 4.39
N ASN A 49 7.60 -3.34 4.89
CA ASN A 49 9.01 -3.69 5.12
C ASN A 49 9.82 -3.73 3.82
N ARG A 50 9.24 -4.25 2.73
CA ARG A 50 9.88 -4.26 1.41
C ARG A 50 10.05 -2.84 0.86
N LEU A 51 9.05 -1.97 1.01
CA LEU A 51 9.12 -0.58 0.58
C LEU A 51 10.20 0.18 1.37
N LEU A 52 10.23 0.03 2.69
CA LEU A 52 11.26 0.65 3.55
C LEU A 52 12.68 0.24 3.14
N LEU A 53 12.91 -1.04 2.87
CA LEU A 53 14.21 -1.53 2.40
C LEU A 53 14.58 -0.94 1.02
N ALA A 54 13.61 -0.86 0.11
CA ALA A 54 13.81 -0.32 -1.23
C ALA A 54 14.10 1.18 -1.19
N ILE A 55 13.36 1.94 -0.38
CA ILE A 55 13.59 3.36 -0.09
C ILE A 55 15.01 3.55 0.44
N TYR A 56 15.39 2.83 1.51
CA TYR A 56 16.72 2.93 2.09
C TYR A 56 17.82 2.67 1.06
N THR A 57 17.66 1.63 0.23
CA THR A 57 18.60 1.31 -0.85
C THR A 57 18.65 2.41 -1.91
N CYS A 58 17.51 2.99 -2.26
CA CYS A 58 17.37 4.09 -3.21
C CYS A 58 18.09 5.36 -2.71
N GLU A 59 17.94 5.69 -1.43
CA GLU A 59 18.61 6.82 -0.78
C GLU A 59 20.13 6.68 -0.77
N ARG A 60 20.63 5.48 -0.41
CA ARG A 60 22.07 5.19 -0.47
C ARG A 60 22.63 5.36 -1.88
N ARG A 61 21.83 5.09 -2.91
CA ARG A 61 22.20 5.24 -4.33
C ARG A 61 21.88 6.63 -4.89
N LYS A 62 21.34 7.55 -4.09
CA LYS A 62 20.92 8.91 -4.49
C LYS A 62 20.00 8.93 -5.72
N LYS A 63 19.10 7.95 -5.82
CA LYS A 63 18.12 7.88 -6.91
C LYS A 63 16.79 8.52 -6.51
N LEU A 64 16.07 9.07 -7.48
CA LEU A 64 14.72 9.61 -7.30
C LEU A 64 13.63 8.53 -7.44
N GLU A 65 13.93 7.48 -8.20
CA GLU A 65 13.01 6.39 -8.49
C GLU A 65 13.73 5.04 -8.44
N PHE A 66 12.94 3.98 -8.25
CA PHE A 66 13.45 2.62 -8.26
C PHE A 66 12.46 1.63 -8.89
N ALA A 67 13.01 0.52 -9.36
CA ALA A 67 12.20 -0.60 -9.80
C ALA A 67 11.63 -1.30 -8.55
N PHE A 68 10.31 -1.40 -8.49
CA PHE A 68 9.59 -2.10 -7.44
C PHE A 68 8.42 -2.84 -8.08
N ALA A 69 8.25 -4.09 -7.70
CA ALA A 69 7.15 -4.95 -8.16
C ALA A 69 6.28 -5.30 -6.97
N PHE A 70 4.99 -5.04 -7.12
CA PHE A 70 3.97 -5.43 -6.16
C PHE A 70 3.43 -6.81 -6.55
N SER A 71 3.21 -7.67 -5.55
CA SER A 71 2.46 -8.91 -5.78
C SER A 71 0.96 -8.61 -5.91
N LEU A 72 0.18 -9.55 -6.45
CA LEU A 72 -1.27 -9.39 -6.57
C LEU A 72 -1.93 -9.24 -5.19
N GLU A 73 -1.46 -10.01 -4.20
CA GLU A 73 -1.96 -9.96 -2.83
C GLU A 73 -1.64 -8.62 -2.17
N GLU A 74 -0.48 -8.03 -2.45
CA GLU A 74 -0.13 -6.70 -1.97
C GLU A 74 -1.03 -5.63 -2.61
N ILE A 75 -1.33 -5.74 -3.90
CA ILE A 75 -2.24 -4.81 -4.59
C ILE A 75 -3.66 -4.94 -4.02
N LEU A 76 -4.16 -6.15 -3.82
CA LEU A 76 -5.48 -6.40 -3.23
C LEU A 76 -5.57 -5.86 -1.80
N ALA A 77 -4.54 -6.11 -0.98
CA ALA A 77 -4.48 -5.61 0.39
C ALA A 77 -4.52 -4.07 0.42
N ILE A 78 -3.76 -3.40 -0.46
CA ILE A 78 -3.82 -1.94 -0.61
C ILE A 78 -5.25 -1.50 -0.95
N ARG A 79 -5.91 -2.14 -1.94
CA ARG A 79 -7.26 -1.75 -2.37
C ARG A 79 -8.32 -1.93 -1.28
N VAL A 80 -8.20 -2.98 -0.46
CA VAL A 80 -9.16 -3.31 0.60
C VAL A 80 -8.98 -2.44 1.84
N CYS A 81 -7.73 -2.07 2.15
CA CYS A 81 -7.40 -1.38 3.39
C CYS A 81 -7.21 0.13 3.21
N ILE A 82 -6.60 0.56 2.11
CA ILE A 82 -6.18 1.96 1.92
C ILE A 82 -7.15 2.63 0.94
N CYS A 83 -8.27 3.12 1.47
CA CYS A 83 -9.19 3.99 0.73
C CYS A 83 -8.76 5.45 0.90
N TYR A 84 -8.05 6.00 -0.08
CA TYR A 84 -7.55 7.37 0.00
C TYR A 84 -8.56 8.38 -0.57
N GLU A 85 -9.21 9.15 0.33
CA GLU A 85 -10.12 10.26 -0.04
C GLU A 85 -9.42 11.64 0.00
N GLY A 86 -8.11 11.68 0.29
CA GLY A 86 -7.34 12.91 0.48
C GLY A 86 -6.81 13.56 -0.81
N SER A 87 -6.25 14.75 -0.67
CA SER A 87 -5.72 15.59 -1.77
C SER A 87 -4.26 15.30 -2.16
N ASP A 88 -3.59 14.31 -1.55
CA ASP A 88 -2.21 13.97 -1.95
C ASP A 88 -2.18 13.27 -3.31
N GLY A 89 -1.93 14.07 -4.34
CA GLY A 89 -1.89 13.63 -5.73
C GLY A 89 -0.84 12.54 -5.99
N LEU A 90 0.23 12.46 -5.19
CA LEU A 90 1.28 11.47 -5.40
C LEU A 90 0.85 10.06 -5.00
N LEU A 91 0.19 9.94 -3.84
CA LEU A 91 -0.36 8.66 -3.39
C LEU A 91 -1.51 8.23 -4.31
N LEU A 92 -2.40 9.15 -4.67
CA LEU A 92 -3.50 8.87 -5.61
C LEU A 92 -2.99 8.41 -6.98
N GLN A 93 -1.94 9.05 -7.51
CA GLN A 93 -1.32 8.64 -8.77
C GLN A 93 -0.70 7.24 -8.68
N LEU A 94 -0.04 6.92 -7.56
CA LEU A 94 0.53 5.60 -7.34
C LEU A 94 -0.56 4.52 -7.26
N LEU A 95 -1.63 4.78 -6.48
CA LEU A 95 -2.76 3.87 -6.37
C LEU A 95 -3.46 3.66 -7.71
N GLY A 96 -3.63 4.72 -8.50
CA GLY A 96 -4.16 4.65 -9.86
C GLY A 96 -3.30 3.79 -10.78
N GLN A 97 -1.97 3.95 -10.74
CA GLN A 97 -1.04 3.11 -11.52
C GLN A 97 -1.10 1.63 -11.11
N LEU A 98 -1.22 1.35 -9.81
CA LEU A 98 -1.37 -0.01 -9.31
C LEU A 98 -2.68 -0.63 -9.78
N GLN A 99 -3.78 0.12 -9.71
CA GLN A 99 -5.08 -0.33 -10.16
C GLN A 99 -5.11 -0.61 -11.67
N GLN A 100 -4.55 0.28 -12.49
CA GLN A 100 -4.42 0.06 -13.94
C GLN A 100 -3.59 -1.19 -14.25
N ARG A 101 -2.49 -1.41 -13.52
CA ARG A 101 -1.68 -2.62 -13.69
C ARG A 101 -2.47 -3.87 -13.32
N SER A 102 -3.23 -3.87 -12.22
CA SER A 102 -4.08 -5.02 -11.88
C SER A 102 -5.15 -5.32 -12.93
N LEU A 103 -5.80 -4.29 -13.50
CA LEU A 103 -6.83 -4.48 -14.52
C LEU A 103 -6.25 -5.03 -15.84
N ASN A 104 -5.00 -4.68 -16.16
CA ASN A 104 -4.31 -5.28 -17.31
C ASN A 104 -3.89 -6.75 -17.04
N PHE A 105 -3.77 -7.18 -15.78
CA PHE A 105 -3.59 -8.59 -15.46
C PHE A 105 -4.88 -9.40 -15.57
N ASP A 106 -6.05 -8.79 -15.33
CA ASP A 106 -7.35 -9.46 -15.54
C ASP A 106 -7.55 -9.87 -17.01
N GLN A 107 -7.00 -9.14 -17.98
CA GLN A 107 -7.00 -9.52 -19.41
C GLN A 107 -6.06 -10.70 -19.75
N ILE A 108 -5.13 -11.05 -18.87
CA ILE A 108 -4.23 -12.21 -19.08
C ILE A 108 -4.88 -13.50 -18.53
N ILE A 109 -5.93 -13.38 -17.72
CA ILE A 109 -6.76 -14.48 -17.21
C ILE A 109 -8.11 -14.50 -17.94
N GLU A 110 -8.10 -14.33 -19.27
CA GLU A 110 -9.22 -14.80 -20.09
C GLU A 110 -8.92 -16.24 -20.51
N PHE A 111 -9.73 -17.17 -19.99
CA PHE A 111 -9.74 -18.60 -20.31
C PHE A 111 -10.36 -18.86 -21.70
#